data_AF-A0A151UDY8-F1
#
_entry.id   AF-A0A151UDY8-F1
#
_cell.length_a   1.000
_cell.length_b   1.000
_cell.length_c   1.000
_cell.angle_alpha   90.00
_cell.angle_beta   90.00
_cell.angle_gamma   90.00
#
_symmetry.space_group_name_H-M   'P 1'
#
loop_
_entity.id
_entity.type
_entity.pdbx_description
1 polymer ?
#
loop_
_entity_poly.entity_id
_entity_poly.type
_entity_poly.pdbx_seq_one_letter_code
_entity_poly.pdbx_strand_id
1 'polypeptide(L)'
;DHIDKSIDLNDFLIFNPISTFMGRVDSESMLYAGFEIDDPFLVDKSITAQHRDIVLALIDEREITLKRLMMTAKMSKQEIKEMFGDEDYELPPIWLRAENPAYEHIIPKDSQSISIQGVVTFNLKQFYRRSTSK
;
A
#
# COMPACT_ATOMS: atom_id res chain seq x y z
N ASP A 1 -38.01 7.95 20.03
CA ASP A 1 -36.64 8.07 20.58
C ASP A 1 -35.65 7.34 19.70
N HIS A 2 -34.90 8.08 18.88
CA HIS A 2 -33.73 7.55 18.17
C HIS A 2 -32.50 7.96 18.98
N ILE A 3 -31.98 7.04 19.79
CA ILE A 3 -30.64 7.17 20.35
C ILE A 3 -29.68 6.92 19.20
N ASP A 4 -29.08 7.97 18.65
CA ASP A 4 -27.97 7.81 17.71
C ASP A 4 -26.87 7.01 18.39
N LYS A 5 -26.46 5.89 17.77
CA LYS A 5 -25.32 5.10 18.24
C LYS A 5 -24.09 6.01 18.30
N SER A 6 -23.35 5.96 19.41
CA SER A 6 -22.03 6.58 19.49
C SER A 6 -21.13 6.02 18.40
N ILE A 7 -20.42 6.89 17.68
CA ILE A 7 -19.45 6.47 16.68
C ILE A 7 -18.22 5.86 17.35
N ASP A 8 -17.88 4.63 17.00
CA ASP A 8 -16.61 4.00 17.32
C ASP A 8 -15.80 3.84 16.03
N LEU A 9 -14.60 4.42 16.01
CA LEU A 9 -13.73 4.34 14.85
C LEU A 9 -13.11 2.95 14.68
N ASN A 10 -12.98 2.16 15.75
CA ASN A 10 -12.46 0.80 15.63
C ASN A 10 -13.42 -0.08 14.84
N ASP A 11 -14.72 0.02 15.11
CA ASP A 11 -15.77 -0.70 14.37
C ASP A 11 -15.77 -0.37 12.87
N PHE A 12 -15.35 0.84 12.52
CA PHE A 12 -15.28 1.30 11.13
C PHE A 12 -13.94 0.98 10.45
N LEU A 13 -12.83 1.16 11.15
CA LEU A 13 -11.48 1.13 10.59
C LEU A 13 -10.77 -0.22 10.74
N ILE A 14 -11.16 -1.04 11.72
CA ILE A 14 -10.44 -2.24 12.13
C ILE A 14 -11.35 -3.45 11.99
N PHE A 15 -11.14 -4.22 10.91
CA PHE A 15 -11.88 -5.46 10.68
C PHE A 15 -11.40 -6.60 11.60
N ASN A 16 -10.08 -6.74 11.74
CA ASN A 16 -9.48 -7.75 12.59
C ASN A 16 -8.44 -7.11 13.54
N PRO A 17 -8.81 -6.84 14.81
CA PRO A 17 -7.97 -6.11 15.75
C PRO A 17 -6.62 -6.78 16.06
N ILE A 18 -6.54 -8.11 16.02
CA ILE A 18 -5.30 -8.84 16.33
C ILE A 18 -4.31 -8.86 15.16
N SER A 19 -4.76 -8.54 13.95
CA SER A 19 -3.94 -8.52 12.73
C SER A 19 -3.82 -7.14 12.08
N THR A 20 -4.44 -6.12 12.67
CA THR A 20 -4.37 -4.74 12.19
C THR A 20 -3.33 -3.95 12.97
N PHE A 21 -2.49 -3.20 12.25
CA PHE A 21 -1.50 -2.31 12.85
C PHE A 21 -1.41 -1.01 12.05
N MET A 22 -0.89 0.03 12.70
CA MET A 22 -0.70 1.34 12.10
C MET A 22 0.77 1.53 11.69
N GLY A 23 1.00 1.95 10.46
CA GLY A 23 2.29 2.43 9.96
C GLY A 23 2.27 3.95 9.77
N ARG A 24 3.45 4.50 9.44
CA ARG A 24 3.60 5.89 9.01
C ARG A 24 4.34 5.93 7.70
N VAL A 25 3.85 6.72 6.75
CA VAL A 25 4.50 6.88 5.45
C VAL A 25 5.84 7.63 5.64
N ASP A 26 6.90 7.09 5.05
CA ASP A 26 8.27 7.60 5.15
C ASP A 26 8.88 8.00 3.80
N SER A 27 8.12 7.89 2.71
CA SER A 27 8.56 8.25 1.36
C SER A 27 7.43 8.77 0.48
N GLU A 28 7.76 9.53 -0.55
CA GLU A 28 6.79 10.04 -1.54
C GLU A 28 6.50 9.05 -2.67
N SER A 29 7.01 7.83 -2.60
CA SER A 29 6.84 6.81 -3.66
C SER A 29 5.37 6.45 -3.92
N MET A 30 4.47 6.79 -3.00
CA MET A 30 3.03 6.55 -3.07
C MET A 30 2.19 7.84 -3.13
N LEU A 31 2.82 8.98 -3.45
CA LEU A 31 2.21 10.31 -3.41
C LEU A 31 0.93 10.42 -4.26
N TYR A 32 0.93 9.98 -5.52
CA TYR A 32 -0.26 10.10 -6.37
C TYR A 32 -1.31 9.00 -6.11
N ALA A 33 -1.04 8.06 -5.21
CA ALA A 33 -2.06 7.21 -4.61
C ALA A 33 -2.64 7.82 -3.32
N GLY A 34 -2.25 9.05 -2.99
CA GLY A 34 -2.76 9.80 -1.85
C GLY A 34 -2.02 9.53 -0.56
N PHE A 35 -0.84 8.90 -0.56
CA PHE A 35 -0.01 8.69 0.63
C PHE A 35 1.09 9.73 0.70
N GLU A 36 0.96 10.67 1.63
CA GLU A 36 1.96 11.71 1.89
C GLU A 36 2.83 11.33 3.07
N ILE A 37 4.06 11.86 3.12
CA ILE A 37 4.96 11.67 4.26
C ILE A 37 4.24 12.04 5.55
N ASP A 38 4.48 11.25 6.60
CA ASP A 38 3.87 11.34 7.91
C ASP A 38 2.39 10.95 8.01
N ASP A 39 1.72 10.61 6.90
CA ASP A 39 0.37 10.04 6.97
C ASP A 39 0.38 8.73 7.79
N PRO A 40 -0.48 8.59 8.81
CA PRO A 40 -0.77 7.30 9.41
C PRO A 40 -1.62 6.45 8.47
N PHE A 41 -1.24 5.19 8.29
CA PHE A 41 -2.01 4.22 7.50
C PHE A 41 -2.26 2.94 8.30
N LEU A 42 -3.35 2.25 7.99
CA LEU A 42 -3.70 0.97 8.60
C LEU A 42 -3.37 -0.18 7.67
N VAL A 43 -2.80 -1.24 8.22
CA VAL A 43 -2.46 -2.48 7.52
C VAL A 43 -3.14 -3.64 8.22
N ASP A 44 -3.80 -4.52 7.47
CA ASP A 44 -4.36 -5.77 7.97
C ASP A 44 -3.62 -6.99 7.38
N LYS A 45 -3.03 -7.81 8.25
CA LYS A 45 -2.31 -9.04 7.86
C LYS A 45 -3.23 -10.22 7.53
N SER A 46 -4.50 -10.17 7.94
CA SER A 46 -5.46 -11.26 7.71
C SER A 46 -6.04 -11.25 6.31
N ILE A 47 -5.88 -10.15 5.57
CA ILE A 47 -6.35 -9.99 4.20
C ILE A 47 -5.32 -10.58 3.24
N THR A 48 -5.77 -11.48 2.37
CA THR A 48 -4.94 -12.00 1.27
C THR A 48 -4.82 -10.93 0.19
N ALA A 49 -3.59 -10.48 -0.06
CA ALA A 49 -3.32 -9.42 -1.04
C ALA A 49 -3.68 -9.83 -2.47
N GLN A 50 -4.26 -8.89 -3.20
CA GLN A 50 -4.67 -9.05 -4.59
C GLN A 50 -3.92 -8.08 -5.51
N HIS A 51 -4.07 -8.31 -6.82
CA HIS A 51 -3.49 -7.42 -7.81
C HIS A 51 -4.04 -6.00 -7.64
N ARG A 52 -3.12 -5.03 -7.63
CA ARG A 52 -3.34 -3.59 -7.43
C ARG A 52 -3.67 -3.15 -6.00
N ASP A 53 -3.67 -4.05 -5.03
CA ASP A 53 -3.72 -3.64 -3.62
C ASP A 53 -2.50 -2.80 -3.26
N ILE A 54 -2.67 -1.85 -2.35
CA ILE A 54 -1.54 -1.20 -1.71
C ILE A 54 -1.15 -2.08 -0.52
N VAL A 55 0.11 -2.45 -0.46
CA VAL A 55 0.62 -3.44 0.48
C VAL A 55 1.83 -2.90 1.22
N LEU A 56 1.98 -3.37 2.46
CA LEU A 56 3.26 -3.32 3.14
C LEU A 56 4.05 -4.56 2.71
N ALA A 57 5.16 -4.38 2.01
CA ALA A 57 6.01 -5.45 1.53
C ALA A 57 7.35 -5.43 2.27
N LEU A 58 7.93 -6.60 2.49
CA LEU A 58 9.27 -6.80 3.02
C LEU A 58 10.13 -7.41 1.91
N ILE A 59 11.21 -6.72 1.56
CA ILE A 59 12.17 -7.12 0.52
C ILE A 59 13.40 -7.70 1.22
N ASP A 60 13.84 -8.89 0.79
CA ASP A 60 15.03 -9.59 1.28
C ASP A 60 15.10 -9.72 2.82
N GLU A 61 13.94 -9.82 3.45
CA GLU A 61 13.77 -9.87 4.91
C GLU A 61 14.34 -8.65 5.67
N ARG A 62 14.66 -7.55 4.97
CA ARG A 62 15.39 -6.40 5.52
C ARG A 62 14.68 -5.08 5.33
N GLU A 63 14.15 -4.82 4.14
CA GLU A 63 13.61 -3.51 3.78
C GLU A 63 12.08 -3.57 3.71
N ILE A 64 11.42 -2.74 4.52
CA ILE A 64 9.97 -2.58 4.48
C ILE A 64 9.63 -1.43 3.54
N THR A 65 8.65 -1.63 2.67
CA THR A 65 8.18 -0.58 1.76
C THR A 65 6.67 -0.61 1.57
N LEU A 66 6.09 0.56 1.33
CA LEU A 66 4.71 0.72 0.91
C LEU A 66 4.66 0.86 -0.61
N LYS A 67 3.97 -0.04 -1.29
CA LYS A 67 3.84 -0.03 -2.76
C LYS A 67 2.53 -0.64 -3.23
N ARG A 68 2.19 -0.46 -4.51
CA ARG A 68 1.11 -1.20 -5.14
C ARG A 68 1.60 -2.57 -5.60
N LEU A 69 0.94 -3.64 -5.16
CA LEU A 69 1.23 -5.01 -5.58
C LEU A 69 0.80 -5.23 -7.02
N MET A 70 1.74 -5.65 -7.87
CA MET A 70 1.45 -6.05 -9.24
C MET A 70 1.66 -7.56 -9.37
N MET A 71 0.76 -8.20 -10.11
CA MET A 71 0.77 -9.63 -10.37
C MET A 71 0.73 -9.81 -11.88
N THR A 72 1.84 -10.26 -12.46
CA THR A 72 2.03 -10.27 -13.92
C THR A 72 0.98 -11.10 -14.64
N ALA A 73 0.56 -12.23 -14.05
CA ALA A 73 -0.50 -13.07 -14.59
C ALA A 73 -1.89 -12.39 -14.70
N LYS A 74 -2.08 -11.23 -14.06
CA LYS A 74 -3.33 -10.46 -14.08
C LYS A 74 -3.23 -9.18 -14.92
N MET A 75 -2.07 -8.91 -15.52
CA MET A 75 -1.84 -7.73 -16.35
C MET A 75 -2.17 -8.02 -17.82
N SER A 76 -2.62 -6.98 -18.53
CA SER A 76 -2.80 -7.04 -19.98
C SER A 76 -1.51 -6.66 -20.72
N LYS A 77 -1.31 -7.18 -21.93
CA LYS A 77 -0.19 -6.77 -22.81
C LYS A 77 -0.14 -5.25 -23.05
N GLN A 78 -1.32 -4.64 -23.20
CA GLN A 78 -1.44 -3.19 -23.39
C GLN A 78 -0.93 -2.42 -22.17
N GLU A 79 -1.28 -2.86 -20.96
CA GLU A 79 -0.78 -2.26 -19.72
C GLU A 79 0.73 -2.41 -19.59
N ILE A 80 1.29 -3.57 -19.90
CA ILE A 80 2.75 -3.80 -19.87
C ILE A 80 3.44 -2.85 -20.87
N LYS A 81 2.92 -2.74 -22.09
CA LYS A 81 3.45 -1.83 -23.12
C LYS A 81 3.39 -0.36 -22.70
N GLU A 82 2.29 0.07 -22.10
CA GLU A 82 2.14 1.45 -21.62
C GLU A 82 3.14 1.80 -20.52
N MET A 83 3.46 0.82 -19.66
CA MET A 83 4.35 1.01 -18.52
C MET A 83 5.84 0.84 -18.87
N PHE A 84 6.16 -0.12 -19.72
CA PHE A 84 7.54 -0.54 -19.99
C PHE A 84 7.99 -0.30 -21.44
N GLY A 85 7.09 0.16 -22.32
CA GLY A 85 7.37 0.43 -23.73
C GLY A 85 7.36 -0.80 -24.63
N ASP A 86 7.29 -2.01 -24.05
CA ASP A 86 7.30 -3.29 -24.75
C ASP A 86 6.20 -4.21 -24.19
N GLU A 87 5.38 -4.78 -25.06
CA GLU A 87 4.29 -5.68 -24.65
C GLU A 87 4.77 -7.06 -24.22
N ASP A 88 5.99 -7.42 -24.58
CA ASP A 88 6.63 -8.69 -24.25
C ASP A 88 7.73 -8.51 -23.18
N TYR A 89 7.74 -7.37 -22.46
CA TYR A 89 8.66 -7.13 -21.36
C TYR A 89 8.51 -8.21 -20.28
N GLU A 90 9.61 -8.92 -20.00
CA GLU A 90 9.61 -10.03 -19.03
C GLU A 90 9.52 -9.49 -17.60
N LEU A 91 8.40 -9.78 -16.92
CA LEU A 91 8.17 -9.42 -15.52
C LEU A 91 8.15 -10.67 -14.64
N PRO A 92 8.67 -10.58 -13.40
CA PRO A 92 8.52 -11.64 -12.42
C PRO A 92 7.04 -11.82 -12.04
N PRO A 93 6.65 -12.95 -11.41
CA PRO A 93 5.24 -13.21 -11.06
C PRO A 93 4.62 -12.10 -10.21
N ILE A 94 5.41 -11.53 -9.30
CA ILE A 94 5.04 -10.39 -8.45
C ILE A 94 6.12 -9.32 -8.50
N TRP A 95 5.71 -8.06 -8.45
CA TRP A 95 6.58 -6.90 -8.35
C TRP A 95 5.80 -5.73 -7.71
N LEU A 96 6.51 -4.65 -7.36
CA LEU A 96 5.91 -3.54 -6.62
C LEU A 96 5.98 -2.25 -7.42
N ARG A 97 4.82 -1.67 -7.71
CA ARG A 97 4.69 -0.41 -8.45
C ARG A 97 4.72 0.77 -7.50
N ALA A 98 5.54 1.77 -7.85
CA ALA A 98 5.49 3.10 -7.25
C ALA A 98 4.37 3.92 -7.90
N GLU A 99 3.65 4.70 -7.09
CA GLU A 99 2.59 5.60 -7.54
C GLU A 99 3.10 7.04 -7.63
N ASN A 100 4.40 7.19 -7.90
CA ASN A 100 5.06 8.44 -8.15
C ASN A 100 6.10 8.23 -9.26
N PRO A 101 5.95 8.84 -10.45
CA PRO A 101 6.89 8.68 -11.57
C PRO A 101 8.34 9.10 -11.25
N ALA A 102 8.57 9.86 -10.18
CA ALA A 102 9.91 10.17 -9.69
C ALA A 102 10.62 8.97 -9.01
N TYR A 103 9.90 7.86 -8.79
CA TYR A 103 10.40 6.66 -8.13
C TYR A 103 10.26 5.45 -9.06
N GLU A 104 11.31 4.63 -9.10
CA GLU A 104 11.29 3.41 -9.89
C GLU A 104 10.36 2.35 -9.29
N HIS A 105 9.85 1.48 -10.16
CA HIS A 105 9.17 0.25 -9.75
C HIS A 105 10.20 -0.73 -9.20
N ILE A 106 9.82 -1.48 -8.17
CA ILE A 106 10.67 -2.53 -7.60
C ILE A 106 10.34 -3.83 -8.31
N ILE A 107 11.21 -4.18 -9.25
CA ILE A 107 11.18 -5.46 -9.97
C ILE A 107 12.24 -6.35 -9.32
N PRO A 108 11.86 -7.39 -8.55
CA PRO A 108 12.84 -8.23 -7.87
C PRO A 108 13.73 -8.93 -8.90
N LYS A 109 15.04 -8.91 -8.65
CA LYS A 109 16.01 -9.73 -9.40
C LYS A 109 15.89 -11.20 -8.96
N ASP A 110 16.49 -12.13 -9.72
CA ASP A 110 16.38 -13.58 -9.49
C ASP A 110 16.69 -14.05 -8.06
N SER A 111 17.51 -13.31 -7.31
CA SER A 111 17.86 -13.63 -5.92
C SER A 111 17.04 -12.88 -4.87
N GLN A 112 16.20 -11.92 -5.26
CA GLN A 112 15.46 -11.08 -4.34
C GLN A 112 14.10 -11.69 -4.00
N SER A 113 13.73 -11.63 -2.73
CA SER A 113 12.44 -12.11 -2.23
C SER A 113 11.54 -10.96 -1.83
N ILE A 114 10.24 -11.09 -2.14
CA ILE A 114 9.20 -10.15 -1.71
C ILE A 114 8.20 -10.92 -0.88
N SER A 115 8.05 -10.51 0.39
CA SER A 115 7.03 -11.02 1.30
C SER A 115 6.01 -9.94 1.61
N ILE A 116 4.73 -10.22 1.36
CA ILE A 116 3.66 -9.29 1.72
C ILE A 116 3.36 -9.42 3.22
N GLN A 117 3.54 -8.31 3.94
CA GLN A 117 3.32 -8.24 5.39
C GLN A 117 1.88 -7.91 5.74
N GLY A 118 1.11 -7.33 4.81
CA GLY A 118 -0.33 -7.08 4.94
C GLY A 118 -0.85 -6.10 3.89
N VAL A 119 -2.17 -5.99 3.81
CA VAL A 119 -2.87 -5.09 2.88
C VAL A 119 -3.21 -3.80 3.59
N VAL A 120 -2.98 -2.67 2.93
CA VAL A 120 -3.34 -1.36 3.45
C VAL A 120 -4.84 -1.13 3.26
N THR A 121 -5.54 -0.88 4.36
CA THR A 121 -7.00 -0.73 4.38
C THR A 121 -7.43 0.73 4.44
N PHE A 122 -6.63 1.59 5.08
CA PHE A 122 -6.91 3.02 5.21
C PHE A 122 -5.64 3.85 5.12
N ASN A 123 -5.75 5.02 4.50
CA ASN A 123 -4.86 6.15 4.73
C ASN A 123 -5.59 7.24 5.51
N LEU A 124 -5.04 7.70 6.63
CA LEU A 124 -5.72 8.62 7.54
C LEU A 124 -5.11 10.02 7.44
N LYS A 125 -5.81 10.93 6.76
CA LYS A 125 -5.36 12.32 6.61
C LYS A 125 -5.98 13.25 7.63
N GLN A 126 -5.15 14.02 8.32
CA GLN A 126 -5.58 15.08 9.21
C GLN A 126 -5.32 16.46 8.60
N PHE A 127 -6.31 17.01 7.89
CA PHE A 127 -6.18 18.31 7.22
C PHE A 127 -6.20 19.51 8.16
N TYR A 128 -6.93 19.41 9.27
CA TYR A 128 -7.11 20.52 10.20
C TYR A 128 -6.75 20.09 11.62
N ARG A 129 -5.81 20.81 12.23
CA ARG A 129 -5.61 20.84 13.69
C ARG A 129 -5.99 22.22 14.18
N ARG A 130 -6.92 22.29 15.13
CA ARG A 130 -7.05 23.50 15.93
C ARG A 130 -5.78 23.60 16.77
N SER A 131 -5.08 24.73 16.69
CA SER A 131 -4.00 25.03 17.63
C SER A 131 -4.58 25.06 19.03
N THR A 132 -4.27 24.06 19.84
CA THR A 132 -4.45 24.15 21.28
C THR A 132 -3.17 24.78 21.83
N SER A 133 -3.19 26.09 22.05
CA SER A 133 -2.22 26.71 22.96
C SER A 133 -2.36 26.02 24.32
N LYS A 134 -1.31 25.33 24.75
CA LYS A 134 -1.06 25.05 26.16
C LYS A 134 -0.40 26.27 26.78
#